data_AF-A0A1S3ETZ9-F1
#
_entry.id   AF-A0A1S3ETZ9-F1
#
_cell.length_a   1.000
_cell.length_b   1.000
_cell.length_c   1.000
_cell.angle_alpha   90.00
_cell.angle_beta   90.00
_cell.angle_gamma   90.00
#
_symmetry.space_group_name_H-M   'P 1'
#
loop_
_entity.id
_entity.type
_entity.pdbx_description
1 polymer ?
#
loop_
_entity_poly.entity_id
_entity_poly.type
_entity_poly.pdbx_seq_one_letter_code
_entity_poly.pdbx_strand_id
1 'polypeptide(L)'
;MPGLSCRFYQHKFPEVEDVVMVNVRSIAEMGAYVSLLEYNNIEGMILLSELSRRRIRSINKLIRIGRNECVVVIRVDKEKGYIDLSKRRVSPEEAIKCEDKFTKSKTVYSILRHVAEVLEYTKDEQLESLFQRTAWVFDDKYKRPGYGAYDAFKHAVSDPSILDSLDLNEDEREVLINNINRRLTPQAVKIRAGKF
;
A
#
# COMPACT_ATOMS: atom_id res chain seq x y z
N MET A 1 16.65 13.42 8.21
CA MET A 1 16.62 13.01 6.79
C MET A 1 15.23 12.49 6.50
N PRO A 2 14.61 12.75 5.34
CA PRO A 2 13.43 11.97 4.97
C PRO A 2 13.82 10.48 5.03
N GLY A 3 13.00 9.66 5.68
CA GLY A 3 13.28 8.22 5.76
C GLY A 3 13.12 7.56 4.39
N LEU A 4 13.70 6.36 4.23
CA LEU A 4 13.65 5.58 3.00
C LEU A 4 12.22 5.46 2.46
N SER A 5 12.08 5.58 1.13
CA SER A 5 10.80 5.50 0.44
C SER A 5 10.85 4.54 -0.72
N CYS A 6 9.76 3.78 -0.88
CA CYS A 6 9.57 2.88 -2.01
C CYS A 6 8.07 2.71 -2.26
N ARG A 7 7.70 2.41 -3.50
CA ARG A 7 6.33 2.03 -3.87
C ARG A 7 6.03 0.62 -3.38
N PHE A 8 4.75 0.34 -3.17
CA PHE A 8 4.31 -0.96 -2.66
C PHE A 8 4.34 -2.02 -3.75
N TYR A 9 4.07 -1.64 -4.99
CA TYR A 9 3.95 -2.56 -6.13
C TYR A 9 5.08 -2.40 -7.14
N GLN A 10 5.37 -3.47 -7.91
CA GLN A 10 6.42 -3.46 -8.91
C GLN A 10 6.25 -2.36 -9.95
N HIS A 11 5.01 -2.11 -10.40
CA HIS A 11 4.71 -1.08 -11.38
C HIS A 11 4.84 0.33 -10.80
N LYS A 12 5.51 1.22 -11.54
CA LYS A 12 5.72 2.62 -11.14
C LYS A 12 4.42 3.43 -11.09
N PHE A 13 3.45 3.08 -11.93
CA PHE A 13 2.15 3.74 -12.01
C PHE A 13 1.03 2.71 -11.87
N PRO A 14 -0.14 3.08 -11.34
CA PRO A 14 -1.33 2.24 -11.40
C PRO A 14 -1.83 2.08 -12.84
N GLU A 15 -2.74 1.13 -13.05
CA GLU A 15 -3.46 0.97 -14.31
C GLU A 15 -4.80 1.72 -14.28
N VAL A 16 -5.41 1.91 -15.44
CA VAL A 16 -6.76 2.47 -15.52
C VAL A 16 -7.74 1.48 -14.89
N GLU A 17 -8.74 1.98 -14.18
CA GLU A 17 -9.70 1.22 -13.37
C GLU A 17 -9.16 0.64 -12.04
N ASP A 18 -7.87 0.81 -11.74
CA ASP A 18 -7.35 0.46 -10.41
C ASP A 18 -7.97 1.34 -9.32
N VAL A 19 -8.39 0.72 -8.21
CA VAL A 19 -8.82 1.43 -7.01
C VAL A 19 -7.67 1.50 -6.02
N VAL A 20 -7.24 2.73 -5.73
CA VAL A 20 -6.04 3.05 -4.96
C VAL A 20 -6.36 3.95 -3.77
N MET A 21 -5.53 3.87 -2.74
CA MET A 21 -5.60 4.69 -1.55
C MET A 21 -4.78 5.97 -1.74
N VAL A 22 -5.45 7.11 -1.62
CA VAL A 22 -4.81 8.43 -1.75
C VAL A 22 -4.94 9.25 -0.48
N ASN A 23 -3.97 10.13 -0.23
CA ASN A 23 -4.06 11.14 0.83
C ASN A 23 -4.35 12.51 0.21
N VAL A 24 -5.37 13.22 0.71
CA VAL A 24 -5.71 14.55 0.20
C VAL A 24 -4.70 15.58 0.68
N ARG A 25 -3.98 16.22 -0.25
CA ARG A 25 -2.95 17.21 0.04
C ARG A 25 -3.50 18.63 0.06
N SER A 26 -4.27 18.99 -0.95
CA SER A 26 -4.87 20.31 -1.06
C SER A 26 -6.16 20.26 -1.85
N ILE A 27 -6.99 21.28 -1.66
CA ILE A 27 -8.25 21.45 -2.36
C ILE A 27 -8.19 22.81 -3.07
N ALA A 28 -8.47 22.80 -4.37
CA ALA A 28 -8.48 23.96 -5.24
C ALA A 28 -9.85 24.09 -5.94
N GLU A 29 -10.05 25.16 -6.71
CA GLU A 29 -11.32 25.39 -7.42
C GLU A 29 -11.64 24.30 -8.45
N MET A 30 -10.60 23.76 -9.12
CA MET A 30 -10.75 22.73 -10.14
C MET A 30 -10.97 21.31 -9.57
N GLY A 31 -10.61 21.07 -8.31
CA GLY A 31 -10.63 19.73 -7.73
C GLY A 31 -9.73 19.59 -6.51
N ALA A 32 -9.26 18.37 -6.27
CA ALA A 32 -8.40 18.04 -5.15
C ALA A 32 -7.10 17.41 -5.61
N TYR A 33 -5.98 17.92 -5.12
CA TYR A 33 -4.68 17.31 -5.31
C TYR A 33 -4.44 16.29 -4.20
N VAL A 34 -4.00 15.11 -4.60
CA VAL A 34 -3.83 13.97 -3.72
C VAL A 34 -2.49 13.29 -3.98
N SER A 35 -1.97 12.56 -3.01
CA SER A 35 -0.81 11.69 -3.18
C SER A 35 -1.23 10.23 -3.12
N LEU A 36 -0.82 9.43 -4.10
CA LEU A 36 -1.03 7.99 -4.12
C LEU A 36 -0.05 7.32 -3.16
N LEU A 37 -0.56 6.89 -2.00
CA LEU A 37 0.30 6.37 -0.91
C LEU A 37 1.03 5.08 -1.31
N GLU A 38 0.39 4.25 -2.14
CA GLU A 38 0.93 2.97 -2.59
C GLU A 38 1.99 3.11 -3.69
N TYR A 39 2.03 4.25 -4.37
CA TYR A 39 2.91 4.49 -5.52
C TYR A 39 3.92 5.59 -5.20
N ASN A 40 4.61 5.47 -4.06
CA ASN A 40 5.66 6.40 -3.65
C ASN A 40 5.21 7.88 -3.60
N ASN A 41 3.96 8.14 -3.23
CA ASN A 41 3.36 9.48 -3.15
C ASN A 41 3.31 10.24 -4.49
N ILE A 42 3.26 9.55 -5.63
CA ILE A 42 2.97 10.19 -6.92
C ILE A 42 1.73 11.07 -6.81
N GLU A 43 1.78 12.24 -7.44
CA GLU A 43 0.70 13.21 -7.41
C GLU A 43 -0.45 12.77 -8.34
N GLY A 44 -1.66 12.99 -7.88
CA GLY A 44 -2.88 12.78 -8.66
C GLY A 44 -3.89 13.90 -8.41
N MET A 45 -4.87 14.01 -9.29
CA MET A 45 -5.92 15.00 -9.20
C MET A 45 -7.30 14.34 -9.30
N ILE A 46 -8.18 14.72 -8.39
CA ILE A 46 -9.60 14.38 -8.47
C ILE A 46 -10.35 15.64 -8.93
N LEU A 47 -10.89 15.61 -10.15
CA LEU A 47 -11.70 16.71 -10.68
C LEU A 47 -12.97 16.90 -9.84
N LEU A 48 -13.46 18.13 -9.75
CA LEU A 48 -14.71 18.43 -9.02
C LEU A 48 -15.90 17.59 -9.51
N SER A 49 -15.98 17.38 -10.83
CA SER A 49 -17.01 16.54 -11.47
C SER A 49 -16.90 15.07 -11.07
N GLU A 50 -15.72 14.61 -10.65
CA GLU A 50 -15.42 13.23 -10.26
C GLU A 50 -15.48 13.00 -8.73
N LEU A 51 -15.78 14.03 -7.94
CA LEU A 51 -15.96 13.91 -6.49
C LEU A 51 -17.36 13.43 -6.07
N SER A 52 -18.41 13.80 -6.82
CA SER A 52 -19.80 13.44 -6.48
C SER A 52 -20.68 13.40 -7.73
N ARG A 53 -21.71 12.54 -7.71
CA ARG A 53 -22.78 12.53 -8.73
C ARG A 53 -23.85 13.59 -8.47
N ARG A 54 -23.92 14.14 -7.26
CA ARG A 54 -24.95 15.11 -6.83
C ARG A 54 -24.38 16.53 -6.79
N ARG A 55 -25.25 17.55 -6.95
CA ARG A 55 -24.88 18.96 -6.82
C ARG A 55 -24.19 19.23 -5.48
N ILE A 56 -23.00 19.80 -5.54
CA ILE A 56 -22.11 19.99 -4.40
C ILE A 56 -22.36 21.39 -3.82
N ARG A 57 -22.70 21.49 -2.53
CA ARG A 57 -22.77 22.77 -1.81
C ARG A 57 -21.41 23.20 -1.23
N SER A 58 -20.58 22.23 -0.84
CA SER A 58 -19.23 22.47 -0.32
C SER A 58 -18.36 21.23 -0.50
N ILE A 59 -17.20 21.40 -1.12
CA ILE A 59 -16.20 20.35 -1.36
C ILE A 59 -15.63 19.79 -0.06
N ASN A 60 -15.45 20.63 0.97
CA ASN A 60 -14.91 20.27 2.28
C ASN A 60 -15.77 19.25 3.05
N LYS A 61 -17.02 19.04 2.62
CA LYS A 61 -17.91 18.00 3.18
C LYS A 61 -17.65 16.63 2.55
N LEU A 62 -17.16 16.60 1.32
CA LEU A 62 -16.92 15.36 0.56
C LEU A 62 -15.52 14.80 0.78
N ILE A 63 -14.53 15.69 0.92
CA ILE A 63 -13.13 15.34 1.12
C ILE A 63 -12.51 16.31 2.11
N ARG A 64 -11.50 15.85 2.84
CA ARG A 64 -10.78 16.68 3.81
C ARG A 64 -9.29 16.50 3.64
N ILE A 65 -8.56 17.61 3.71
CA ILE A 65 -7.10 17.62 3.69
C ILE A 65 -6.57 16.72 4.82
N GLY A 66 -5.54 15.94 4.51
CA GLY A 66 -4.89 14.99 5.40
C GLY A 66 -5.63 13.66 5.57
N ARG A 67 -6.84 13.49 5.02
CA ARG A 67 -7.56 12.22 5.05
C ARG A 67 -7.19 11.32 3.88
N ASN A 68 -7.32 10.02 4.14
CA ASN A 68 -7.18 8.99 3.13
C ASN A 68 -8.54 8.70 2.49
N GLU A 69 -8.55 8.49 1.18
CA GLU A 69 -9.73 8.23 0.38
C GLU A 69 -9.43 7.11 -0.63
N CYS A 70 -10.39 6.22 -0.85
CA CYS A 70 -10.32 5.24 -1.94
C CYS A 70 -10.84 5.89 -3.23
N VAL A 71 -10.05 5.85 -4.29
CA VAL A 71 -10.39 6.45 -5.58
C VAL A 71 -10.01 5.51 -6.71
N VAL A 72 -10.75 5.56 -7.81
CA VAL A 72 -10.42 4.81 -9.02
C VAL A 72 -9.60 5.66 -9.99
N VAL A 73 -8.64 5.05 -10.65
CA VAL A 73 -7.83 5.67 -11.69
C VAL A 73 -8.62 5.74 -13.00
N ILE A 74 -8.79 6.96 -13.52
CA ILE A 74 -9.47 7.19 -14.81
C ILE A 74 -8.47 7.25 -15.96
N ARG A 75 -7.34 7.90 -15.72
CA ARG A 75 -6.32 8.13 -16.74
C ARG A 75 -4.95 8.25 -16.09
N VAL A 76 -3.94 7.70 -16.78
CA VAL A 76 -2.54 7.81 -16.40
C VAL A 76 -1.77 8.37 -17.58
N ASP A 77 -1.17 9.53 -17.40
CA ASP A 77 -0.21 10.12 -18.33
C ASP A 77 1.20 9.84 -17.81
N LYS A 78 1.83 8.78 -18.34
CA LYS A 78 3.14 8.31 -17.89
C LYS A 78 4.27 9.27 -18.28
N GLU A 79 4.08 10.10 -19.30
CA GLU A 79 5.09 11.06 -19.77
C GLU A 79 5.12 12.30 -18.89
N LYS A 80 3.95 12.80 -18.51
CA LYS A 80 3.82 14.00 -17.67
C LYS A 80 3.71 13.69 -16.18
N GLY A 81 3.49 12.43 -15.81
CA GLY A 81 3.31 11.99 -14.42
C GLY A 81 1.96 12.37 -13.80
N TYR A 82 0.97 12.75 -14.62
CA TYR A 82 -0.37 13.10 -14.13
C TYR A 82 -1.29 11.89 -14.07
N ILE A 83 -2.03 11.78 -12.97
CA ILE A 83 -3.04 10.73 -12.76
C ILE A 83 -4.38 11.39 -12.45
N ASP A 84 -5.37 11.16 -13.33
CA ASP A 84 -6.74 11.59 -13.11
C ASP A 84 -7.51 10.52 -12.34
N LEU A 85 -8.17 10.94 -11.26
CA LEU A 85 -8.79 10.06 -10.29
C LEU A 85 -10.28 10.37 -10.13
N SER A 86 -11.06 9.38 -9.70
CA SER A 86 -12.47 9.54 -9.38
C SER A 86 -12.83 8.92 -8.04
N LYS A 87 -13.52 9.71 -7.21
CA LYS A 87 -14.15 9.20 -5.98
C LYS A 87 -15.56 8.67 -6.23
N ARG A 88 -16.32 9.31 -7.13
CA ARG A 88 -17.75 8.99 -7.36
C ARG A 88 -18.01 7.68 -8.12
N ARG A 89 -16.95 7.09 -8.70
CA ARG A 89 -17.00 5.85 -9.46
C ARG A 89 -16.72 4.62 -8.58
N VAL A 90 -16.15 4.81 -7.39
CA VAL A 90 -15.85 3.72 -6.46
C VAL A 90 -17.13 3.25 -5.76
N SER A 91 -17.45 1.96 -5.88
CA SER A 91 -18.52 1.32 -5.12
C SER A 91 -18.11 1.04 -3.66
N PRO A 92 -19.07 0.85 -2.74
CA PRO A 92 -18.75 0.47 -1.36
C PRO A 92 -17.93 -0.82 -1.25
N GLU A 93 -18.18 -1.80 -2.12
CA GLU A 93 -17.45 -3.07 -2.14
C GLU A 93 -16.00 -2.89 -2.60
N GLU A 94 -15.76 -2.05 -3.61
CA GLU A 94 -14.41 -1.70 -4.06
C GLU A 94 -13.65 -0.91 -3.00
N ALA A 95 -14.30 0.00 -2.28
CA ALA A 95 -13.69 0.73 -1.18
C ALA A 95 -13.20 -0.22 -0.08
N ILE A 96 -14.04 -1.17 0.35
CA ILE A 96 -13.67 -2.18 1.36
C ILE A 96 -12.47 -3.02 0.87
N LYS A 97 -12.46 -3.47 -0.39
CA LYS A 97 -11.35 -4.22 -0.98
C LYS A 97 -10.07 -3.39 -1.07
N CYS A 98 -10.18 -2.10 -1.38
CA CYS A 98 -9.06 -1.17 -1.41
C CYS A 98 -8.47 -0.94 -0.01
N GLU A 99 -9.32 -0.74 1.00
CA GLU A 99 -8.89 -0.61 2.41
C GLU A 99 -8.15 -1.86 2.91
N ASP A 100 -8.67 -3.05 2.61
CA ASP A 100 -8.01 -4.32 2.97
C ASP A 100 -6.67 -4.50 2.23
N LYS A 101 -6.65 -4.29 0.90
CA LYS A 101 -5.43 -4.35 0.08
C LYS A 101 -4.37 -3.37 0.58
N PHE A 102 -4.77 -2.12 0.85
CA PHE A 102 -3.88 -1.09 1.36
C PHE A 102 -3.32 -1.46 2.73
N THR A 103 -4.15 -1.99 3.63
CA THR A 103 -3.72 -2.39 4.98
C THR A 103 -2.67 -3.50 4.92
N LYS A 104 -2.92 -4.54 4.11
CA LYS A 104 -1.97 -5.66 3.90
C LYS A 104 -0.66 -5.19 3.29
N SER A 105 -0.74 -4.40 2.22
CA SER A 105 0.43 -3.86 1.53
C SER A 105 1.23 -2.91 2.43
N LYS A 106 0.56 -2.08 3.24
CA LYS A 106 1.21 -1.20 4.22
C LYS A 106 1.91 -1.99 5.32
N THR A 107 1.34 -3.12 5.77
CA THR A 107 2.00 -4.01 6.73
C THR A 107 3.29 -4.59 6.14
N VAL A 108 3.24 -5.13 4.92
CA VAL A 108 4.42 -5.63 4.21
C VAL A 108 5.46 -4.52 4.04
N TYR A 109 5.04 -3.33 3.61
CA TYR A 109 5.93 -2.17 3.47
C TYR A 109 6.60 -1.81 4.80
N SER A 110 5.84 -1.76 5.90
CA SER A 110 6.40 -1.46 7.23
C SER A 110 7.38 -2.54 7.72
N ILE A 111 7.17 -3.80 7.35
CA ILE A 111 8.10 -4.89 7.66
C ILE A 111 9.41 -4.66 6.90
N LEU A 112 9.36 -4.55 5.57
CA LEU A 112 10.56 -4.39 4.75
C LEU A 112 11.31 -3.09 5.03
N ARG A 113 10.59 -1.99 5.29
CA ARG A 113 11.22 -0.74 5.72
C ARG A 113 11.99 -0.91 7.03
N HIS A 114 11.44 -1.63 7.99
CA HIS A 114 12.14 -1.87 9.25
C HIS A 114 13.36 -2.79 9.07
N VAL A 115 13.30 -3.77 8.16
CA VAL A 115 14.48 -4.56 7.77
C VAL A 115 15.58 -3.64 7.24
N ALA A 116 15.23 -2.76 6.31
CA ALA A 116 16.17 -1.78 5.74
C ALA A 116 16.72 -0.81 6.81
N GLU A 117 15.90 -0.37 7.77
CA GLU A 117 16.34 0.48 8.89
C GLU A 117 17.33 -0.25 9.81
N VAL A 118 17.08 -1.52 10.13
CA VAL A 118 17.96 -2.34 10.99
C VAL A 118 19.29 -2.65 10.30
N LEU A 119 19.27 -2.89 8.99
CA LEU A 119 20.47 -3.13 8.17
C LEU A 119 21.13 -1.84 7.67
N GLU A 120 20.73 -0.69 8.22
CA GLU A 120 21.34 0.62 7.96
C GLU A 120 21.38 1.01 6.47
N TYR A 121 20.35 0.62 5.72
CA TYR A 121 20.20 1.07 4.34
C TYR A 121 20.05 2.60 4.32
N THR A 122 20.73 3.25 3.38
CA THR A 122 20.78 4.72 3.29
C THR A 122 20.18 5.27 2.02
N LYS A 123 19.93 4.41 1.02
CA LYS A 123 19.43 4.81 -0.30
C LYS A 123 18.11 4.10 -0.64
N ASP A 124 17.22 4.82 -1.31
CA ASP A 124 15.92 4.31 -1.74
C ASP A 124 16.07 3.11 -2.70
N GLU A 125 17.15 3.06 -3.50
CA GLU A 125 17.46 1.95 -4.39
C GLU A 125 17.74 0.64 -3.65
N GLN A 126 18.29 0.72 -2.43
CA GLN A 126 18.52 -0.48 -1.60
C GLN A 126 17.18 -1.02 -1.10
N LEU A 127 16.28 -0.14 -0.63
CA LEU A 127 14.93 -0.54 -0.25
C LEU A 127 14.16 -1.11 -1.43
N GLU A 128 14.24 -0.47 -2.61
CA GLU A 128 13.61 -0.99 -3.83
C GLU A 128 14.17 -2.36 -4.21
N SER A 129 15.49 -2.56 -4.15
CA SER A 129 16.10 -3.87 -4.40
C SER A 129 15.58 -4.94 -3.45
N LEU A 130 15.41 -4.61 -2.16
CA LEU A 130 14.82 -5.52 -1.19
C LEU A 130 13.37 -5.88 -1.58
N PHE A 131 12.56 -4.92 -2.02
CA PHE A 131 11.19 -5.21 -2.50
C PHE A 131 11.19 -6.10 -3.74
N GLN A 132 12.08 -5.84 -4.71
CA GLN A 132 12.24 -6.64 -5.93
C GLN A 132 12.60 -8.10 -5.64
N ARG A 133 13.42 -8.33 -4.62
CA ARG A 133 13.89 -9.66 -4.20
C ARG A 133 12.97 -10.34 -3.17
N THR A 134 11.91 -9.67 -2.71
CA THR A 134 11.00 -10.19 -1.66
C THR A 134 9.52 -10.03 -2.00
N ALA A 135 8.88 -8.92 -1.62
CA ALA A 135 7.45 -8.72 -1.74
C ALA A 135 6.95 -8.84 -3.18
N TRP A 136 7.67 -8.26 -4.14
CA TRP A 136 7.26 -8.31 -5.55
C TRP A 136 7.40 -9.72 -6.14
N VAL A 137 8.33 -10.52 -5.63
CA VAL A 137 8.46 -11.95 -6.02
C VAL A 137 7.19 -12.70 -5.65
N PHE A 138 6.67 -12.51 -4.43
CA PHE A 138 5.45 -13.20 -4.00
C PHE A 138 4.19 -12.66 -4.68
N ASP A 139 4.07 -11.34 -4.82
CA ASP A 139 2.94 -10.74 -5.53
C ASP A 139 2.85 -11.23 -6.98
N ASP A 140 3.99 -11.35 -7.67
CA ASP A 140 4.05 -11.90 -9.03
C ASP A 140 3.79 -13.42 -9.05
N LYS A 141 4.41 -14.18 -8.14
CA LYS A 141 4.24 -15.64 -8.02
C LYS A 141 2.79 -16.03 -7.85
N TYR A 142 2.04 -15.29 -7.02
CA TYR A 142 0.63 -15.57 -6.76
C TYR A 142 -0.32 -14.77 -7.65
N LYS A 143 0.18 -13.90 -8.53
CA LYS A 143 -0.62 -12.99 -9.38
C LYS A 143 -1.66 -12.20 -8.58
N ARG A 144 -1.28 -11.75 -7.38
CA ARG A 144 -2.16 -11.06 -6.42
C ARG A 144 -1.44 -9.87 -5.79
N PRO A 145 -1.23 -8.77 -6.54
CA PRO A 145 -0.51 -7.60 -6.03
C PRO A 145 -1.16 -7.05 -4.75
N GLY A 146 -0.35 -6.85 -3.71
CA GLY A 146 -0.77 -6.37 -2.39
C GLY A 146 -1.37 -7.42 -1.45
N TYR A 147 -1.62 -8.64 -1.95
CA TYR A 147 -2.11 -9.76 -1.14
C TYR A 147 -1.10 -10.90 -1.08
N GLY A 148 -0.42 -11.19 -2.18
CA GLY A 148 0.49 -12.33 -2.30
C GLY A 148 1.64 -12.26 -1.32
N ALA A 149 2.30 -11.10 -1.22
CA ALA A 149 3.37 -10.86 -0.25
C ALA A 149 2.89 -10.98 1.20
N TYR A 150 1.71 -10.42 1.50
CA TYR A 150 1.15 -10.48 2.85
C TYR A 150 0.78 -11.92 3.26
N ASP A 151 0.08 -12.64 2.38
CA ASP A 151 -0.33 -14.03 2.61
C ASP A 151 0.91 -14.92 2.76
N ALA A 152 1.96 -14.70 1.95
CA ALA A 152 3.24 -15.37 2.11
C ALA A 152 3.89 -15.06 3.47
N PHE A 153 4.05 -13.78 3.83
CA PHE A 153 4.67 -13.42 5.12
C PHE A 153 3.88 -13.99 6.31
N LYS A 154 2.55 -14.04 6.23
CA LYS A 154 1.72 -14.68 7.24
C LYS A 154 1.98 -16.19 7.34
N HIS A 155 2.15 -16.87 6.20
CA HIS A 155 2.48 -18.29 6.17
C HIS A 155 3.91 -18.57 6.68
N ALA A 156 4.86 -17.65 6.42
CA ALA A 156 6.25 -17.75 6.89
C ALA A 156 6.37 -17.81 8.43
N VAL A 157 5.37 -17.33 9.17
CA VAL A 157 5.33 -17.46 10.64
C VAL A 157 5.29 -18.93 11.06
N SER A 158 4.60 -19.79 10.30
CA SER A 158 4.49 -21.23 10.59
C SER A 158 5.45 -22.07 9.77
N ASP A 159 5.76 -21.66 8.55
CA ASP A 159 6.69 -22.34 7.66
C ASP A 159 7.67 -21.35 7.02
N PRO A 160 8.81 -21.05 7.67
CA PRO A 160 9.79 -20.11 7.15
C PRO A 160 10.45 -20.55 5.84
N SER A 161 10.36 -21.83 5.46
CA SER A 161 11.02 -22.38 4.27
C SER A 161 10.49 -21.77 2.97
N ILE A 162 9.29 -21.19 2.99
CA ILE A 162 8.75 -20.47 1.83
C ILE A 162 9.59 -19.26 1.42
N LEU A 163 10.40 -18.73 2.34
CA LEU A 163 11.31 -17.62 2.08
C LEU A 163 12.62 -18.10 1.43
N ASP A 164 12.89 -19.41 1.36
CA ASP A 164 14.12 -19.97 0.78
C ASP A 164 14.20 -19.76 -0.73
N SER A 165 13.05 -19.51 -1.39
CA SER A 165 13.02 -19.13 -2.80
C SER A 165 13.40 -17.67 -3.06
N LEU A 166 13.62 -16.87 -2.02
CA LEU A 166 14.01 -15.47 -2.14
C LEU A 166 15.53 -15.35 -2.22
N ASP A 167 16.00 -14.48 -3.08
CA ASP A 167 17.40 -14.08 -3.13
C ASP A 167 17.66 -13.11 -1.99
N LEU A 168 17.98 -13.60 -0.78
CA LEU A 168 18.29 -12.81 0.42
C LEU A 168 19.63 -13.26 1.00
N ASN A 169 20.42 -12.31 1.50
CA ASN A 169 21.58 -12.68 2.31
C ASN A 169 21.14 -13.13 3.71
N GLU A 170 22.08 -13.69 4.49
CA GLU A 170 21.79 -14.30 5.79
C GLU A 170 21.22 -13.27 6.79
N ASP A 171 21.79 -12.06 6.84
CA ASP A 171 21.34 -10.96 7.70
C ASP A 171 19.93 -10.47 7.32
N GLU A 172 19.68 -10.24 6.02
CA GLU A 172 18.36 -9.87 5.48
C GLU A 172 17.31 -10.89 5.85
N ARG A 173 17.63 -12.18 5.69
CA ARG A 173 16.70 -13.28 5.99
C ARG A 173 16.39 -13.34 7.48
N GLU A 174 17.40 -13.27 8.35
CA GLU A 174 17.22 -13.31 9.80
C GLU A 174 16.34 -12.15 10.29
N VAL A 175 16.69 -10.92 9.90
CA VAL A 175 15.96 -9.72 10.31
C VAL A 175 14.53 -9.73 9.76
N LEU A 176 14.33 -10.18 8.52
CA LEU A 176 13.00 -10.32 7.92
C LEU A 176 12.13 -11.32 8.70
N ILE A 177 12.63 -12.52 8.99
CA ILE A 177 11.89 -13.56 9.72
C ILE A 177 11.52 -13.06 11.12
N ASN A 178 12.48 -12.45 11.83
CA ASN A 178 12.23 -11.92 13.18
C ASN A 178 11.12 -10.86 13.16
N ASN A 179 11.18 -9.94 12.21
CA ASN A 179 10.18 -8.88 12.06
C ASN A 179 8.80 -9.42 11.64
N ILE A 180 8.74 -10.39 10.72
CA ILE A 180 7.52 -11.11 10.34
C ILE A 180 6.87 -11.74 11.58
N ASN A 181 7.64 -12.51 12.34
CA ASN A 181 7.15 -13.16 13.55
C ASN A 181 6.64 -12.14 14.57
N ARG A 182 7.37 -11.05 14.80
CA ARG A 182 6.96 -9.99 15.72
C ARG A 182 5.67 -9.30 15.30
N ARG A 183 5.44 -9.09 14.00
CA ARG A 183 4.32 -8.31 13.46
C ARG A 183 3.09 -9.15 13.16
N LEU A 184 3.25 -10.40 12.77
CA LEU A 184 2.19 -11.25 12.20
C LEU A 184 1.85 -12.47 13.06
N THR A 185 2.60 -12.78 14.11
CA THR A 185 2.21 -13.85 15.05
C THR A 185 0.88 -13.49 15.72
N PRO A 186 -0.15 -14.37 15.64
CA PRO A 186 -1.40 -14.16 16.35
C PRO A 186 -1.12 -14.05 17.85
N GLN A 187 -1.51 -12.94 18.48
CA GLN A 187 -1.47 -12.87 19.94
C GLN A 187 -2.50 -13.86 20.49
N ALA A 188 -2.08 -14.71 21.43
CA ALA A 188 -2.98 -15.63 22.11
C ALA A 188 -4.11 -14.83 22.79
N VAL A 189 -5.31 -14.87 22.21
CA VAL A 189 -6.50 -14.29 22.84
C VAL A 189 -6.81 -15.18 24.04
N LYS A 190 -6.64 -14.67 25.26
CA LYS A 190 -7.11 -15.34 26.48
C LYS A 190 -8.64 -15.41 26.41
N ILE A 191 -9.18 -16.47 25.83
CA ILE A 191 -10.62 -16.76 25.88
C ILE A 191 -10.95 -17.07 27.33
N ARG A 192 -11.55 -16.12 28.05
CA ARG A 192 -12.18 -16.39 29.35
C ARG A 192 -13.48 -17.12 29.07
N ALA A 193 -13.53 -18.42 29.34
CA ALA A 193 -14.77 -19.16 29.42
C ALA A 193 -15.63 -18.54 30.54
N GLY A 194 -16.73 -17.89 30.17
CA GLY A 194 -17.75 -17.48 31.12
C GLY A 194 -18.34 -18.73 31.79
N LYS A 195 -18.35 -18.75 33.12
CA LYS A 195 -19.08 -19.77 33.89
C LYS A 195 -20.56 -19.68 33.52
N PHE A 196 -21.12 -20.80 33.06
CA PHE A 196 -22.57 -21.04 33.02
C PHE A 196 -23.11 -21.17 34.44
#